data_AF-A0A7S2K839-F1
#
_entry.id   AF-A0A7S2K839-F1
#
_cell.length_a   1.000
_cell.length_b   1.000
_cell.length_c   1.000
_cell.angle_alpha   90.00
_cell.angle_beta   90.00
_cell.angle_gamma   90.00
#
_symmetry.space_group_name_H-M   'P 1'
#
loop_
_entity.id
_entity.type
_entity.pdbx_description
1 polymer ?
#
loop_
_entity_poly.entity_id
_entity_poly.type
_entity_poly.pdbx_seq_one_letter_code
_entity_poly.pdbx_strand_id
1 'polypeptide(L)'
;MPHECRNKVIITHTNSSKVEDAVDAFRHQNLHNYFIPVPSVTESCSVISAFALAAKLQEQKMNKVKTAKSKEKGWRDFRFEHWGCRFDVGDPNIGTDSVETMKFKLDDGTEMMQASFEYFTDWYPPIGVYRAMYNAGFEVTAYYFEPLEGMGGIFRNGRDTRKKLEIEKFAAGNNGNGQRFGPRNARDYFGSELDDHLHVGQYY
;
A
#
# COMPACT_ATOMS: atom_id res chain seq x y z
N MET A 1 -7.63 -0.46 14.45
CA MET A 1 -6.65 0.60 14.80
C MET A 1 -7.25 1.92 14.32
N PRO A 2 -7.05 3.10 14.96
CA PRO A 2 -7.85 4.29 14.62
C PRO A 2 -7.52 4.94 13.26
N HIS A 3 -6.71 4.32 12.42
CA HIS A 3 -6.32 4.88 11.14
C HIS A 3 -6.12 3.76 10.11
N GLU A 4 -6.96 3.80 9.08
CA GLU A 4 -7.16 2.70 8.15
C GLU A 4 -7.15 3.31 6.75
N CYS A 5 -6.05 3.14 6.03
CA CYS A 5 -6.00 3.46 4.61
C CYS A 5 -6.75 2.37 3.88
N ARG A 6 -7.88 2.71 3.27
CA ARG A 6 -8.67 1.77 2.46
C ARG A 6 -7.98 1.58 1.13
N ASN A 7 -7.85 0.34 0.69
CA ASN A 7 -7.25 -0.02 -0.58
C ASN A 7 -8.19 -0.92 -1.38
N LYS A 8 -8.26 -0.69 -2.68
CA LYS A 8 -8.83 -1.61 -3.67
C LYS A 8 -7.84 -1.77 -4.80
N VAL A 9 -7.23 -2.95 -4.93
CA VAL A 9 -6.29 -3.25 -6.02
C VAL A 9 -6.86 -4.32 -6.94
N ILE A 10 -6.82 -4.03 -8.23
CA ILE A 10 -7.27 -4.90 -9.30
C ILE A 10 -6.02 -5.29 -10.08
N ILE A 11 -5.77 -6.59 -10.17
CA ILE A 11 -4.69 -7.16 -10.98
C ILE A 11 -5.26 -8.04 -12.08
N THR A 12 -4.67 -7.97 -13.26
CA THR A 12 -5.06 -8.80 -14.41
C THR A 12 -3.82 -9.41 -15.06
N HIS A 13 -3.91 -10.68 -15.48
CA HIS A 13 -2.83 -11.38 -16.17
C HIS A 13 -3.38 -12.51 -17.07
N THR A 14 -2.67 -12.81 -18.17
CA THR A 14 -2.99 -13.91 -19.10
C THR A 14 -2.78 -15.30 -18.47
N ASN A 15 -1.67 -15.48 -17.78
CA ASN A 15 -1.41 -16.65 -16.92
C ASN A 15 -2.28 -16.61 -15.65
N SER A 16 -3.34 -17.43 -15.62
CA SER A 16 -4.25 -17.54 -14.47
C SER A 16 -3.58 -18.06 -13.20
N SER A 17 -2.56 -18.92 -13.30
CA SER A 17 -1.85 -19.47 -12.13
C SER A 17 -1.21 -18.35 -11.31
N LYS A 18 -0.65 -17.33 -11.96
CA LYS A 18 -0.08 -16.18 -11.24
C LYS A 18 -1.13 -15.40 -10.45
N VAL A 19 -2.34 -15.28 -10.98
CA VAL A 19 -3.46 -14.61 -10.29
C VAL A 19 -3.94 -15.48 -9.14
N GLU A 20 -4.05 -16.79 -9.34
CA GLU A 20 -4.42 -17.76 -8.31
C GLU A 20 -3.40 -17.77 -7.16
N ASP A 21 -2.10 -17.70 -7.43
CA ASP A 21 -1.05 -17.59 -6.41
C ASP A 21 -1.18 -16.30 -5.58
N ALA A 22 -1.46 -15.17 -6.22
CA ALA A 22 -1.68 -13.90 -5.51
C ALA A 22 -2.96 -13.95 -4.65
N VAL A 23 -4.01 -14.59 -5.14
CA VAL A 23 -5.26 -14.84 -4.38
C VAL A 23 -4.99 -15.73 -3.17
N ASP A 24 -4.19 -16.78 -3.34
CA ASP A 24 -3.81 -17.66 -2.24
C ASP A 24 -2.96 -16.93 -1.20
N ALA A 25 -1.98 -16.12 -1.63
CA ALA A 25 -1.18 -15.29 -0.74
C ALA A 25 -2.04 -14.30 0.06
N PHE A 26 -3.07 -13.71 -0.57
CA PHE A 26 -4.02 -12.84 0.13
C PHE A 26 -4.82 -13.58 1.19
N ARG A 27 -5.37 -14.76 0.86
CA ARG A 27 -6.13 -15.60 1.81
C ARG A 27 -5.30 -16.03 3.01
N HIS A 28 -3.98 -16.16 2.82
CA HIS A 28 -3.02 -16.48 3.88
C HIS A 28 -2.40 -15.24 4.55
N GLN A 29 -2.95 -14.04 4.33
CA GLN A 29 -2.49 -12.80 5.00
C GLN A 29 -1.03 -12.46 4.69
N ASN A 30 -0.57 -12.77 3.48
CA ASN A 30 0.83 -12.74 3.08
C ASN A 30 1.02 -12.13 1.67
N LEU A 31 0.08 -11.28 1.23
CA LEU A 31 0.10 -10.71 -0.12
C LEU A 31 1.32 -9.81 -0.35
N HIS A 32 1.60 -8.88 0.58
CA HIS A 32 2.72 -7.95 0.43
C HIS A 32 4.05 -8.70 0.46
N ASN A 33 4.19 -9.66 1.37
CA ASN A 33 5.37 -10.49 1.49
C ASN A 33 5.55 -11.47 0.31
N TYR A 34 4.47 -11.92 -0.34
CA TYR A 34 4.56 -12.69 -1.58
C TYR A 34 5.22 -11.89 -2.71
N PHE A 35 4.86 -10.61 -2.89
CA PHE A 35 5.44 -9.76 -3.93
C PHE A 35 6.79 -9.15 -3.56
N ILE A 36 6.99 -8.82 -2.28
CA ILE A 36 8.23 -8.25 -1.76
C ILE A 36 8.56 -8.96 -0.44
N PRO A 37 9.30 -10.08 -0.50
CA PRO A 37 9.67 -10.83 0.68
C PRO A 37 10.48 -10.00 1.65
N VAL A 38 10.06 -10.00 2.92
CA VAL A 38 10.88 -9.46 4.00
C VAL A 38 12.04 -10.42 4.23
N PRO A 39 13.30 -9.95 4.19
CA PRO A 39 14.45 -10.80 4.43
C PRO A 39 14.31 -11.52 5.76
N SER A 40 14.59 -12.82 5.77
CA SER A 40 14.71 -13.56 7.03
C SER A 40 15.83 -12.95 7.88
N VAL A 41 15.71 -13.05 9.21
CA VAL A 41 16.70 -12.51 10.18
C VAL A 41 18.12 -13.06 9.93
N THR A 42 18.23 -14.21 9.25
CA THR A 42 19.48 -14.84 8.82
C THR A 42 20.13 -14.18 7.59
N GLU A 43 19.35 -13.62 6.67
CA GLU A 43 19.87 -12.96 5.45
C GLU A 43 20.18 -11.47 5.66
N SER A 44 19.49 -10.82 6.60
CA SER A 44 19.73 -9.42 6.96
C SER A 44 21.05 -9.21 7.75
N CYS A 45 21.66 -10.28 8.28
CA CYS A 45 22.98 -10.21 8.92
C CYS A 45 24.17 -10.12 7.95
N SER A 46 24.02 -10.53 6.68
CA SER A 46 25.12 -10.49 5.70
C SER A 46 25.25 -9.13 5.01
N VAL A 47 24.14 -8.46 4.69
CA VAL A 47 24.13 -7.09 4.12
C VAL A 47 24.52 -6.02 5.14
N ILE A 48 24.15 -6.20 6.41
CA ILE A 48 24.66 -5.34 7.49
C ILE A 48 26.17 -5.54 7.66
N SER A 49 26.73 -6.71 7.34
CA SER A 49 28.18 -6.93 7.42
C SER A 49 28.97 -6.17 6.34
N ALA A 50 28.40 -5.96 5.14
CA ALA A 50 29.05 -5.21 4.07
C ALA A 50 29.01 -3.69 4.32
N PHE A 51 27.89 -3.16 4.85
CA PHE A 51 27.81 -1.77 5.29
C PHE A 51 28.60 -1.51 6.59
N ALA A 52 28.66 -2.48 7.50
CA ALA A 52 29.48 -2.39 8.71
C ALA A 52 30.99 -2.47 8.42
N LEU A 53 31.40 -3.15 7.34
CA LEU A 53 32.79 -3.16 6.90
C LEU A 53 33.20 -1.85 6.21
N ALA A 54 32.30 -1.23 5.44
CA ALA A 54 32.51 0.12 4.89
C ALA A 54 32.46 1.22 5.97
N ALA A 55 31.58 1.09 6.97
CA ALA A 55 31.48 2.03 8.09
C ALA A 55 32.68 1.96 9.05
N LYS A 56 33.41 0.83 9.08
CA LYS A 56 34.68 0.69 9.83
C LYS A 56 35.81 1.60 9.34
N LEU A 57 35.69 2.22 8.16
CA LEU A 57 36.67 3.18 7.63
C LEU A 57 36.42 4.64 8.05
N GLN A 58 35.27 4.96 8.68
CA GLN A 58 34.98 6.34 9.10
C GLN A 58 34.66 6.52 10.60
N GLU A 59 34.69 5.47 11.41
CA GLU A 59 34.33 5.56 12.83
C GLU A 59 35.55 5.68 13.78
N GLN A 60 36.35 6.74 13.61
CA GLN A 60 37.23 7.24 14.70
C GLN A 60 36.61 8.40 15.48
N LYS A 61 35.39 8.85 15.16
CA LYS A 61 34.74 9.96 15.87
C LYS A 61 33.23 9.75 15.99
N MET A 62 32.78 8.88 16.89
CA MET A 62 31.84 9.25 17.95
C MET A 62 31.40 8.03 18.78
N ASN A 63 31.28 8.29 20.07
CA ASN A 63 31.05 7.32 21.13
C ASN A 63 29.60 6.80 21.18
N LYS A 64 29.50 5.49 21.46
CA LYS A 64 28.59 4.78 22.39
C LYS A 64 27.15 5.30 22.53
N VAL A 65 26.18 4.44 22.16
CA VAL A 65 25.07 3.91 23.00
C VAL A 65 23.99 3.23 22.11
N LYS A 66 23.57 2.01 22.48
CA LYS A 66 22.40 1.19 22.02
C LYS A 66 22.69 0.00 21.09
N THR A 67 23.41 -0.98 21.60
CA THR A 67 23.17 -2.39 21.24
C THR A 67 21.78 -2.83 21.75
N ALA A 68 21.09 -3.68 20.98
CA ALA A 68 19.71 -4.20 21.12
C ALA A 68 18.55 -3.42 20.47
N LYS A 69 18.70 -2.12 20.11
CA LYS A 69 17.63 -1.34 19.43
C LYS A 69 17.59 -1.45 17.90
N SER A 70 18.52 -2.18 17.27
CA SER A 70 18.60 -2.27 15.80
C SER A 70 17.82 -3.43 15.17
N LYS A 71 17.41 -4.44 15.95
CA LYS A 71 16.80 -5.68 15.41
C LYS A 71 15.31 -5.55 15.07
N GLU A 72 14.52 -4.86 15.91
CA GLU A 72 13.11 -4.54 15.61
C GLU A 72 12.97 -3.40 14.59
N LYS A 73 14.00 -2.56 14.48
CA LYS A 73 14.07 -1.46 13.53
C LYS A 73 14.26 -1.98 12.09
N GLY A 74 14.81 -3.18 11.90
CA GLY A 74 15.08 -3.73 10.57
C GLY A 74 13.82 -4.08 9.75
N TRP A 75 12.91 -4.89 10.31
CA TRP A 75 11.78 -5.39 9.52
C TRP A 75 10.68 -4.35 9.30
N ARG A 76 10.41 -3.49 10.30
CA ARG A 76 9.40 -2.42 10.16
C ARG A 76 9.85 -1.35 9.19
N ASP A 77 11.11 -0.92 9.28
CA ASP A 77 11.66 0.08 8.37
C ASP A 77 11.73 -0.49 6.94
N PHE A 78 12.14 -1.77 6.78
CA PHE A 78 12.13 -2.44 5.48
C PHE A 78 10.73 -2.44 4.85
N ARG A 79 9.70 -2.86 5.60
CA ARG A 79 8.33 -2.88 5.09
C ARG A 79 7.87 -1.48 4.73
N PHE A 80 8.13 -0.49 5.58
CA PHE A 80 7.74 0.88 5.27
C PHE A 80 8.44 1.41 4.00
N GLU A 81 9.75 1.16 3.85
CA GLU A 81 10.55 1.59 2.71
C GLU A 81 10.16 0.88 1.40
N HIS A 82 9.92 -0.44 1.47
CA HIS A 82 9.71 -1.26 0.28
C HIS A 82 8.24 -1.51 -0.06
N TRP A 83 7.36 -1.60 0.95
CA TRP A 83 5.93 -1.76 0.74
C TRP A 83 5.24 -0.39 0.70
N GLY A 84 5.60 0.51 1.62
CA GLY A 84 4.91 1.78 1.85
C GLY A 84 4.01 1.77 3.10
N CYS A 85 3.81 0.61 3.73
CA CYS A 85 3.05 0.40 4.96
C CYS A 85 3.79 -0.60 5.88
N ARG A 86 3.36 -0.76 7.13
CA ARG A 86 4.07 -1.63 8.10
C ARG A 86 3.49 -3.04 8.18
N PHE A 87 2.20 -3.20 7.89
CA PHE A 87 1.51 -4.48 8.01
C PHE A 87 1.12 -5.06 6.64
N ASP A 88 1.08 -6.38 6.58
CA ASP A 88 0.52 -7.11 5.44
C ASP A 88 -1.03 -7.09 5.54
N VAL A 89 -1.71 -7.66 4.56
CA VAL A 89 -3.18 -7.81 4.55
C VAL A 89 -3.67 -8.69 5.70
N GLY A 90 -4.94 -8.59 6.07
CA GLY A 90 -5.61 -9.54 6.95
C GLY A 90 -5.48 -9.28 8.45
N ASP A 91 -5.25 -8.05 8.91
CA ASP A 91 -5.34 -7.77 10.35
C ASP A 91 -6.76 -8.09 10.83
N PRO A 92 -6.95 -9.09 11.73
CA PRO A 92 -8.27 -9.53 12.17
C PRO A 92 -9.04 -8.45 12.96
N ASN A 93 -8.40 -7.33 13.28
CA ASN A 93 -8.98 -6.20 13.99
C ASN A 93 -9.26 -4.98 13.10
N ILE A 94 -9.05 -5.08 11.78
CA ILE A 94 -9.13 -3.95 10.84
C ILE A 94 -9.99 -4.34 9.64
N GLY A 95 -11.26 -3.95 9.67
CA GLY A 95 -12.18 -4.06 8.55
C GLY A 95 -12.45 -5.49 8.03
N THR A 96 -13.10 -5.56 6.87
CA THR A 96 -13.38 -6.81 6.16
C THR A 96 -12.55 -6.86 4.90
N ASP A 97 -11.55 -7.74 4.89
CA ASP A 97 -10.79 -8.06 3.70
C ASP A 97 -11.61 -8.94 2.77
N SER A 98 -11.59 -8.63 1.48
CA SER A 98 -12.30 -9.41 0.46
C SER A 98 -11.46 -9.56 -0.80
N VAL A 99 -11.69 -10.68 -1.49
CA VAL A 99 -11.11 -10.96 -2.80
C VAL A 99 -12.17 -11.53 -3.72
N GLU A 100 -12.28 -10.95 -4.91
CA GLU A 100 -13.14 -11.42 -5.99
C GLU A 100 -12.29 -11.77 -7.20
N THR A 101 -12.66 -12.83 -7.91
CA THR A 101 -11.94 -13.28 -9.11
C THR A 101 -12.88 -13.47 -10.28
N MET A 102 -12.42 -13.15 -11.48
CA MET A 102 -13.15 -13.41 -12.72
C MET A 102 -12.20 -13.86 -13.82
N LYS A 103 -12.68 -14.78 -14.67
CA LYS A 103 -12.02 -15.17 -15.92
C LYS A 103 -12.82 -14.61 -17.09
N PHE A 104 -12.14 -14.11 -18.10
CA PHE A 104 -12.77 -13.56 -19.31
C PHE A 104 -11.87 -13.77 -20.52
N LYS A 105 -12.41 -13.52 -21.71
CA LYS A 105 -11.66 -13.55 -22.97
C LYS A 105 -11.69 -12.18 -23.61
N LEU A 106 -10.57 -11.78 -24.19
CA LEU A 106 -10.50 -10.62 -25.07
C LEU A 106 -11.08 -10.98 -26.45
N ASP A 107 -11.34 -9.97 -27.27
CA ASP A 107 -11.90 -10.14 -28.63
C ASP A 107 -11.02 -11.02 -29.54
N ASP A 108 -9.71 -11.06 -29.28
CA ASP A 108 -8.75 -11.91 -29.99
C ASP A 108 -8.70 -13.36 -29.50
N GLY A 109 -9.54 -13.71 -28.51
CA GLY A 109 -9.61 -15.04 -27.90
C GLY A 109 -8.64 -15.26 -26.74
N THR A 110 -7.80 -14.28 -26.39
CA THR A 110 -6.87 -14.38 -25.27
C THR A 110 -7.61 -14.54 -23.94
N GLU A 111 -7.33 -15.61 -23.22
CA GLU A 111 -7.86 -15.85 -21.88
C GLU A 111 -7.11 -15.01 -20.85
N MET A 112 -7.88 -14.34 -20.00
CA MET A 112 -7.41 -13.45 -18.95
C MET A 112 -8.06 -13.84 -17.62
N MET A 113 -7.32 -13.67 -16.53
CA MET A 113 -7.87 -13.72 -15.19
C MET A 113 -7.60 -12.40 -14.48
N GLN A 114 -8.60 -11.93 -13.74
CA GLN A 114 -8.52 -10.75 -12.89
C GLN A 114 -8.86 -11.13 -11.44
N ALA A 115 -8.16 -10.49 -10.50
CA ALA A 115 -8.52 -10.48 -9.09
C ALA A 115 -8.65 -9.04 -8.58
N SER A 116 -9.67 -8.78 -7.77
CA SER A 116 -9.90 -7.52 -7.07
C SER A 116 -9.79 -7.78 -5.57
N PHE A 117 -8.87 -7.09 -4.90
CA PHE A 117 -8.63 -7.20 -3.47
C PHE A 117 -9.06 -5.89 -2.80
N GLU A 118 -9.92 -5.98 -1.79
CA GLU A 118 -10.23 -4.86 -0.89
C GLU A 118 -9.70 -5.18 0.51
N TYR A 119 -8.92 -4.27 1.07
CA TYR A 119 -8.30 -4.43 2.38
C TYR A 119 -7.85 -3.08 2.94
N PHE A 120 -7.42 -3.09 4.19
CA PHE A 120 -6.91 -1.91 4.88
C PHE A 120 -5.42 -2.03 5.16
N THR A 121 -4.73 -0.88 5.11
CA THR A 121 -3.35 -0.75 5.58
C THR A 121 -3.25 0.35 6.63
N ASP A 122 -2.15 0.36 7.36
CA ASP A 122 -1.90 1.37 8.37
C ASP A 122 -1.37 2.66 7.72
N TRP A 123 -2.18 3.73 7.77
CA TRP A 123 -1.86 5.12 7.40
C TRP A 123 -1.51 5.39 5.93
N TYR A 124 -0.95 4.41 5.24
CA TYR A 124 -0.35 4.61 3.93
C TYR A 124 -0.68 3.44 3.00
N PRO A 125 -0.91 3.73 1.71
CA PRO A 125 -1.09 2.69 0.72
C PRO A 125 0.23 1.93 0.46
N PRO A 126 0.17 0.62 0.18
CA PRO A 126 1.33 -0.19 -0.15
C PRO A 126 1.80 0.02 -1.61
N ILE A 127 2.15 1.26 -1.99
CA ILE A 127 2.54 1.61 -3.38
C ILE A 127 3.72 0.78 -3.89
N GLY A 128 4.67 0.44 -3.03
CA GLY A 128 5.79 -0.39 -3.42
C GLY A 128 5.34 -1.79 -3.85
N VAL A 129 4.33 -2.35 -3.18
CA VAL A 129 3.73 -3.64 -3.54
C VAL A 129 3.00 -3.55 -4.89
N TYR A 130 2.22 -2.49 -5.14
CA TYR A 130 1.58 -2.28 -6.45
C TYR A 130 2.59 -2.18 -7.59
N ARG A 131 3.74 -1.55 -7.33
CA ARG A 131 4.84 -1.48 -8.27
C ARG A 131 5.49 -2.85 -8.49
N ALA A 132 5.65 -3.67 -7.45
CA ALA A 132 6.15 -5.04 -7.59
C ALA A 132 5.18 -5.94 -8.38
N MET A 133 3.87 -5.81 -8.16
CA MET A 133 2.85 -6.48 -8.98
C MET A 133 3.00 -6.09 -10.46
N TYR A 134 3.10 -4.79 -10.77
CA TYR A 134 3.31 -4.32 -12.14
C TYR A 134 4.61 -4.88 -12.74
N ASN A 135 5.71 -4.84 -11.98
CA ASN A 135 7.00 -5.38 -12.42
C ASN A 135 6.99 -6.90 -12.62
N ALA A 136 6.10 -7.64 -11.94
CA ALA A 136 5.90 -9.08 -12.12
C ALA A 136 5.05 -9.44 -13.36
N GLY A 137 4.63 -8.42 -14.12
CA GLY A 137 3.93 -8.55 -15.41
C GLY A 137 2.41 -8.44 -15.32
N PHE A 138 1.86 -8.06 -14.17
CA PHE A 138 0.42 -7.81 -14.04
C PHE A 138 0.06 -6.44 -14.61
N GLU A 139 -1.14 -6.34 -15.19
CA GLU A 139 -1.82 -5.05 -15.27
C GLU A 139 -2.37 -4.72 -13.89
N VAL A 140 -2.12 -3.51 -13.39
CA VAL A 140 -2.45 -3.11 -12.03
C VAL A 140 -3.17 -1.77 -12.01
N THR A 141 -4.34 -1.75 -11.39
CA THR A 141 -5.04 -0.53 -10.99
C THR A 141 -5.34 -0.61 -9.50
N ALA A 142 -4.79 0.29 -8.70
CA ALA A 142 -5.07 0.38 -7.28
C ALA A 142 -5.64 1.74 -6.90
N TYR A 143 -6.75 1.73 -6.17
CA TYR A 143 -7.39 2.88 -5.56
C TYR A 143 -7.06 2.87 -4.08
N TYR A 144 -6.72 4.02 -3.51
CA TYR A 144 -6.48 4.12 -2.08
C TYR A 144 -6.93 5.45 -1.51
N PHE A 145 -7.37 5.42 -0.26
CA PHE A 145 -7.83 6.59 0.46
C PHE A 145 -7.60 6.44 1.97
N GLU A 146 -6.94 7.42 2.58
CA GLU A 146 -6.79 7.57 4.01
C GLU A 146 -7.45 8.90 4.44
N PRO A 147 -8.54 8.83 5.22
CA PRO A 147 -9.32 10.03 5.55
C PRO A 147 -8.67 10.91 6.62
N LEU A 148 -7.93 10.39 7.58
CA LEU A 148 -7.47 11.24 8.69
C LEU A 148 -6.32 12.18 8.28
N GLU A 149 -5.52 11.78 7.30
CA GLU A 149 -4.46 12.54 6.64
C GLU A 149 -4.93 13.23 5.36
N GLY A 150 -6.19 13.00 4.96
CA GLY A 150 -6.77 13.53 3.73
C GLY A 150 -5.94 13.14 2.50
N MET A 151 -5.50 11.89 2.42
CA MET A 151 -4.65 11.39 1.35
C MET A 151 -5.42 10.40 0.48
N GLY A 152 -5.27 10.50 -0.84
CA GLY A 152 -5.91 9.57 -1.76
C GLY A 152 -5.31 9.62 -3.15
N GLY A 153 -5.54 8.57 -3.94
CA GLY A 153 -5.00 8.51 -5.29
C GLY A 153 -5.24 7.18 -5.98
N ILE A 154 -4.71 7.12 -7.20
CA ILE A 154 -4.82 5.96 -8.08
C ILE A 154 -3.41 5.59 -8.55
N PHE A 155 -3.02 4.34 -8.31
CA PHE A 155 -1.87 3.74 -8.97
C PHE A 155 -2.36 2.99 -10.21
N ARG A 156 -1.79 3.28 -11.38
CA ARG A 156 -2.13 2.61 -12.64
C ARG A 156 -0.86 2.29 -13.42
N ASN A 157 -0.57 0.99 -13.59
CA ASN A 157 0.54 0.47 -14.41
C ASN A 157 1.86 1.23 -14.22
N GLY A 158 2.31 1.39 -12.97
CA GLY A 158 3.58 2.03 -12.64
C GLY A 158 3.52 3.54 -12.35
N ARG A 159 2.39 4.21 -12.63
CA ARG A 159 2.18 5.63 -12.35
C ARG A 159 1.28 5.82 -11.12
N ASP A 160 1.70 6.66 -10.19
CA ASP A 160 0.95 7.02 -8.98
C ASP A 160 0.44 8.47 -9.09
N THR A 161 -0.84 8.70 -8.80
CA THR A 161 -1.48 10.04 -8.86
C THR A 161 -1.76 10.64 -7.49
N ARG A 162 -1.10 10.14 -6.44
CA ARG A 162 -1.28 10.56 -5.03
C ARG A 162 -1.49 12.06 -4.87
N LYS A 163 -2.57 12.40 -4.16
CA LYS A 163 -2.85 13.73 -3.67
C LYS A 163 -2.95 13.68 -2.15
N LYS A 164 -2.51 14.77 -1.50
CA LYS A 164 -2.76 15.02 -0.09
C LYS A 164 -3.51 16.35 0.02
N LEU A 165 -4.57 16.38 0.80
CA LEU A 165 -5.27 17.60 1.17
C LEU A 165 -4.40 18.36 2.16
N GLU A 166 -4.20 19.66 1.92
CA GLU A 166 -3.66 20.52 2.96
C GLU A 166 -4.76 20.84 3.97
N ILE A 167 -4.90 19.96 4.97
CA ILE A 167 -5.91 20.06 6.03
C ILE A 167 -5.83 21.42 6.74
N GLU A 168 -4.64 22.00 6.92
CA GLU A 168 -4.45 23.31 7.57
C GLU A 168 -5.01 24.49 6.75
N LYS A 169 -4.88 24.47 5.41
CA LYS A 169 -5.43 25.51 4.52
C LYS A 169 -6.96 25.43 4.40
N PHE A 170 -7.55 24.28 4.68
CA PHE A 170 -8.99 24.05 4.64
C PHE A 170 -9.67 24.15 6.01
N ALA A 171 -8.97 23.83 7.11
CA ALA A 171 -9.44 24.10 8.47
C ALA A 171 -9.49 25.60 8.78
N ALA A 172 -8.66 26.41 8.11
CA ALA A 172 -8.72 27.88 8.15
C ALA A 172 -9.74 28.48 7.17
N GLY A 173 -10.31 27.67 6.26
CA GLY A 173 -11.33 28.05 5.30
C GLY A 173 -12.72 27.95 5.89
N ASN A 174 -13.05 28.86 6.81
CA ASN A 174 -14.44 29.08 7.18
C ASN A 174 -15.17 29.61 5.94
N ASN A 175 -16.01 28.80 5.29
CA ASN A 175 -16.89 29.25 4.18
C ASN A 175 -17.99 30.23 4.68
N GLY A 176 -17.70 31.06 5.70
CA GLY A 176 -18.66 31.89 6.41
C GLY A 176 -19.70 31.13 7.25
N ASN A 177 -19.83 29.81 7.06
CA ASN A 177 -20.96 29.02 7.56
C ASN A 177 -20.56 27.85 8.47
N GLY A 178 -19.30 27.70 8.86
CA GLY A 178 -18.87 26.69 9.85
C GLY A 178 -19.03 25.21 9.45
N GLN A 179 -19.21 24.89 8.15
CA GLN A 179 -19.33 23.49 7.72
C GLN A 179 -17.95 22.82 7.59
N ARG A 180 -17.82 21.67 8.26
CA ARG A 180 -16.70 20.73 8.06
C ARG A 180 -16.80 20.10 6.66
N PHE A 181 -15.67 19.60 6.15
CA PHE A 181 -15.67 18.77 4.95
C PHE A 181 -16.72 17.67 5.10
N GLY A 182 -17.51 17.48 4.06
CA GLY A 182 -18.47 16.40 3.98
C GLY A 182 -18.29 15.64 2.67
N PRO A 183 -19.14 14.62 2.44
CA PRO A 183 -19.17 13.72 1.29
C PRO A 183 -18.73 14.28 -0.06
N ARG A 184 -19.31 15.42 -0.42
CA ARG A 184 -19.20 15.99 -1.76
C ARG A 184 -17.80 16.53 -2.06
N ASN A 185 -17.13 17.06 -1.04
CA ASN A 185 -15.83 17.71 -1.25
C ASN A 185 -14.70 16.70 -1.46
N ALA A 186 -14.80 15.49 -0.89
CA ALA A 186 -13.81 14.42 -1.11
C ALA A 186 -13.89 13.88 -2.55
N ARG A 187 -15.10 13.63 -3.05
CA ARG A 187 -15.34 13.24 -4.46
C ARG A 187 -14.83 14.32 -5.42
N ASP A 188 -15.13 15.59 -5.17
CA ASP A 188 -14.70 16.67 -6.06
C ASP A 188 -13.17 16.84 -6.07
N TYR A 189 -12.50 16.63 -4.94
CA TYR A 189 -11.05 16.81 -4.83
C TYR A 189 -10.24 15.65 -5.43
N PHE A 190 -10.60 14.42 -5.08
CA PHE A 190 -9.87 13.23 -5.53
C PHE A 190 -10.36 12.75 -6.90
N GLY A 191 -11.59 13.04 -7.26
CA GLY A 191 -12.23 12.64 -8.50
C GLY A 191 -13.32 11.59 -8.28
N SER A 192 -14.29 11.57 -9.19
CA SER A 192 -15.41 10.63 -9.19
C SER A 192 -14.98 9.17 -9.23
N GLU A 193 -13.93 8.86 -10.00
CA GLU A 193 -13.44 7.48 -10.16
C GLU A 193 -12.99 6.88 -8.82
N LEU A 194 -12.29 7.64 -7.98
CA LEU A 194 -11.87 7.15 -6.67
C LEU A 194 -13.09 6.88 -5.77
N ASP A 195 -14.09 7.77 -5.83
CA ASP A 195 -15.33 7.65 -5.05
C ASP A 195 -16.22 6.49 -5.51
N ASP A 196 -16.30 6.24 -6.81
CA ASP A 196 -17.08 5.13 -7.37
C ASP A 196 -16.51 3.77 -6.90
N HIS A 197 -15.20 3.70 -6.60
CA HIS A 197 -14.52 2.49 -6.14
C HIS A 197 -14.38 2.36 -4.62
N LEU A 198 -14.19 3.47 -3.89
CA LEU A 198 -13.92 3.45 -2.44
C LEU A 198 -14.98 4.18 -1.60
N HIS A 199 -15.99 4.78 -2.24
CA HIS A 199 -17.04 5.56 -1.59
C HIS A 199 -16.47 6.65 -0.66
N VAL A 200 -15.40 7.34 -1.09
CA VAL A 200 -14.69 8.36 -0.31
C VAL A 200 -15.59 9.51 0.13
N GLY A 201 -16.67 9.75 -0.60
CA GLY A 201 -17.73 10.68 -0.27
C GLY A 201 -18.70 10.17 0.80
N GLN A 202 -18.47 9.07 1.50
CA GLN A 202 -19.24 8.72 2.71
C GLN A 202 -18.50 9.07 3.99
N TYR A 203 -17.24 9.48 3.88
CA TYR A 203 -16.39 9.82 4.99
C TYR A 203 -16.43 11.35 5.17
N TYR A 204 -16.48 11.79 6.43
CA TYR A 204 -16.68 13.16 6.96
C TYR A 204 -18.12 13.69 7.10
#